data_AF-A0A9P0PRY8-F1
#
_entry.id   AF-A0A9P0PRY8-F1
#
_cell.length_a   1.000
_cell.length_b   1.000
_cell.length_c   1.000
_cell.angle_alpha   90.00
_cell.angle_beta   90.00
_cell.angle_gamma   90.00
#
_symmetry.space_group_name_H-M   'P 1'
#
loop_
_entity.id
_entity.type
_entity.pdbx_description
1 polymer ?
#
loop_
_entity_poly.entity_id
_entity_poly.type
_entity_poly.pdbx_seq_one_letter_code
_entity_poly.pdbx_strand_id
1 'polypeptide(L)'
;MEQFEQLLTCAICLDRYRNPKLLPCQHSFCMEPCMEGLVDYVRRQVKCPECRAEHRIPYQGVQGFPTNVTLQRFLELHIEITGELPDPTSGQVQFILSSKNFKTF
;
A
#
# COMPACT_ATOMS: atom_id res chain seq x y z
N MET A 1 -16.29 9.36 12.72
CA MET A 1 -14.96 9.56 12.09
C MET A 1 -14.30 8.25 11.67
N GLU A 2 -14.52 7.13 12.36
CA GLU A 2 -13.88 5.82 12.05
C GLU A 2 -14.11 5.28 10.63
N GLN A 3 -15.29 5.50 10.03
CA GLN A 3 -15.59 5.05 8.67
C GLN A 3 -14.72 5.76 7.62
N PHE A 4 -14.24 6.96 7.92
CA PHE A 4 -13.39 7.73 7.03
C PHE A 4 -11.94 7.21 7.06
N GLU A 5 -11.44 6.76 8.23
CA GLU A 5 -10.12 6.13 8.34
C GLU A 5 -9.98 4.90 7.43
N GLN A 6 -11.04 4.10 7.30
CA GLN A 6 -11.03 2.92 6.44
C GLN A 6 -10.80 3.29 4.97
N LEU A 7 -11.31 4.43 4.51
CA LEU A 7 -11.10 4.94 3.15
C LEU A 7 -9.65 5.40 2.91
N LEU A 8 -8.92 5.72 3.97
CA LEU A 8 -7.54 6.19 3.94
C LEU A 8 -6.53 5.09 4.28
N THR A 9 -7.00 3.85 4.46
CA THR A 9 -6.21 2.69 4.87
C THR A 9 -5.99 1.75 3.69
N CYS A 10 -4.73 1.37 3.48
CA CYS A 10 -4.35 0.37 2.49
C CYS A 10 -4.78 -1.03 2.92
N ALA A 11 -5.50 -1.75 2.07
CA ALA A 11 -6.00 -3.10 2.37
C ALA A 11 -4.90 -4.18 2.49
N ILE A 12 -3.64 -3.87 2.16
CA ILE A 12 -2.50 -4.80 2.26
C ILE A 12 -1.76 -4.62 3.58
N CYS A 13 -1.23 -3.42 3.85
CA CYS A 13 -0.50 -3.16 5.10
C CYS A 13 -1.42 -2.81 6.28
N LEU A 14 -2.72 -2.64 6.04
CA LEU A 14 -3.72 -2.27 7.04
C LEU A 14 -3.37 -0.97 7.78
N ASP A 15 -2.77 -0.06 7.03
CA ASP A 15 -2.18 1.18 7.52
C ASP A 15 -2.37 2.27 6.45
N ARG A 16 -2.17 3.54 6.80
CA ARG A 16 -2.41 4.68 5.92
C ARG A 16 -1.65 4.53 4.60
N TYR A 17 -2.32 4.94 3.51
CA TYR A 17 -1.71 4.89 2.19
C TYR A 17 -0.41 5.69 2.11
N ARG A 18 0.63 5.05 1.56
CA ARG A 18 1.92 5.66 1.22
C ARG A 18 2.13 5.54 -0.28
N ASN A 19 2.18 6.67 -0.99
CA ASN A 19 2.29 6.73 -2.45
C ASN A 19 1.30 5.75 -3.14
N PRO A 20 -0.03 5.95 -2.98
CA PRO A 20 -1.02 5.01 -3.47
C PRO A 20 -1.00 4.92 -4.99
N LYS A 21 -0.83 3.71 -5.53
CA LYS A 21 -0.79 3.40 -6.96
C LYS A 21 -2.10 2.74 -7.39
N LEU A 22 -2.61 3.16 -8.55
CA LEU A 22 -3.87 2.69 -9.13
C LEU A 22 -3.63 1.52 -10.06
N LEU A 23 -4.29 0.40 -9.78
CA LEU A 23 -4.47 -0.66 -10.76
C LEU A 23 -5.53 -0.26 -11.80
N PRO A 24 -5.51 -0.84 -13.02
CA PRO A 24 -6.55 -0.61 -14.02
C PRO A 24 -7.98 -0.93 -13.56
N CYS A 25 -8.14 -1.79 -12.54
CA CYS A 25 -9.43 -2.05 -11.88
C CYS A 25 -9.86 -0.95 -10.88
N GLN A 26 -9.15 0.18 -10.80
CA GLN A 26 -9.40 1.33 -9.92
C GLN A 26 -9.20 1.11 -8.42
N HIS A 27 -8.64 -0.04 -8.01
CA HIS A 27 -8.21 -0.24 -6.62
C HIS A 27 -6.81 0.34 -6.41
N SER A 28 -6.57 0.90 -5.23
CA SER A 28 -5.32 1.56 -4.86
C SER A 28 -4.60 0.79 -3.76
N PHE A 29 -3.27 0.76 -3.83
CA PHE A 29 -2.42 0.13 -2.82
C PHE A 29 -1.13 0.94 -2.65
N CYS A 30 -0.45 0.84 -1.51
CA CYS A 30 0.87 1.46 -1.35
C CYS A 30 1.84 0.92 -2.40
N MET A 31 2.69 1.79 -2.97
CA MET A 31 3.70 1.35 -3.95
C MET A 31 4.62 0.27 -3.35
N GLU A 32 5.29 0.60 -2.26
CA GLU A 32 6.20 -0.28 -1.52
C GLU A 32 5.77 -0.34 -0.03
N PRO A 33 5.86 -1.50 0.64
CA PRO A 33 6.19 -2.82 0.07
C PRO A 33 4.97 -3.53 -0.55
N CYS A 34 3.80 -2.88 -0.52
CA CYS A 34 2.52 -3.57 -0.74
C CYS A 34 2.35 -4.08 -2.18
N MET A 35 2.42 -3.21 -3.18
CA MET A 35 2.28 -3.66 -4.58
C MET A 35 3.51 -4.41 -5.07
N GLU A 36 4.72 -3.98 -4.68
CA GLU A 36 5.96 -4.68 -5.04
C GLU A 36 5.97 -6.13 -4.56
N GLY A 37 5.42 -6.40 -3.37
CA GLY A 37 5.26 -7.76 -2.84
C GLY A 37 4.22 -8.62 -3.56
N LEU A 38 3.36 -8.04 -4.41
CA LEU A 38 2.34 -8.77 -5.18
C LEU A 38 2.75 -9.10 -6.61
N VAL A 39 3.92 -8.64 -7.07
CA VAL A 39 4.34 -8.81 -8.46
C VAL A 39 4.75 -10.26 -8.72
N ASP A 40 4.08 -10.88 -9.69
CA ASP A 40 4.61 -12.08 -10.36
C ASP A 40 5.58 -11.62 -11.46
N TYR A 41 6.87 -11.70 -11.17
CA TYR A 41 7.93 -11.30 -12.11
C TYR A 41 8.07 -12.23 -13.31
N VAL A 42 7.67 -13.50 -13.19
CA VAL A 42 7.72 -14.47 -14.29
C VAL A 42 6.64 -14.17 -15.32
N ARG A 43 5.41 -13.89 -14.85
CA ARG A 43 4.28 -13.55 -15.71
C ARG A 43 4.18 -12.06 -16.03
N ARG A 44 4.96 -11.24 -15.33
CA ARG A 44 4.93 -9.76 -15.40
C ARG A 44 3.52 -9.23 -15.15
N GLN A 45 2.89 -9.75 -14.10
CA GLN A 45 1.52 -9.45 -13.72
C GLN A 45 1.39 -9.16 -12.22
N VAL A 46 0.33 -8.46 -11.87
CA VAL A 46 -0.13 -8.30 -10.49
C VAL A 46 -1.60 -8.67 -10.43
N LYS A 47 -1.99 -9.38 -9.37
CA LYS A 47 -3.37 -9.72 -9.07
C LYS A 47 -3.90 -8.82 -7.98
N CYS A 48 -4.99 -8.12 -8.24
CA CYS A 48 -5.62 -7.24 -7.27
C CYS A 48 -6.15 -8.03 -6.06
N PRO A 49 -5.76 -7.71 -4.81
CA PRO A 49 -6.29 -8.37 -3.61
C PRO A 49 -7.80 -8.23 -3.42
N GLU A 50 -8.38 -7.11 -3.86
CA GLU A 50 -9.80 -6.80 -3.62
C GLU A 50 -10.73 -7.48 -4.65
N CYS A 51 -10.46 -7.31 -5.94
CA CYS A 51 -11.34 -7.82 -7.01
C CYS A 51 -10.79 -9.02 -7.78
N ARG A 52 -9.57 -9.47 -7.46
CA ARG A 52 -8.88 -10.61 -8.11
C ARG A 52 -8.55 -10.43 -9.59
N ALA A 53 -8.79 -9.24 -10.16
CA ALA A 53 -8.41 -8.91 -11.53
C ALA A 53 -6.88 -8.96 -11.70
N GLU A 54 -6.42 -9.44 -12.86
CA GLU A 54 -5.00 -9.54 -13.19
C GLU A 54 -4.61 -8.44 -14.19
N HIS A 55 -3.49 -7.78 -13.92
CA HIS A 55 -3.01 -6.64 -14.70
C HIS A 55 -1.53 -6.82 -15.04
N ARG A 56 -1.17 -6.48 -16.28
CA ARG A 56 0.25 -6.47 -16.69
C ARG A 56 0.99 -5.32 -16.01
N ILE A 57 2.21 -5.60 -15.57
CA ILE A 57 3.09 -4.60 -14.98
C ILE A 57 3.70 -3.71 -16.09
N PRO A 58 3.74 -2.38 -15.92
CA PRO A 58 4.46 -1.46 -16.82
C PRO A 58 5.95 -1.82 -16.98
N TYR A 59 6.63 -1.27 -17.99
CA TYR A 59 8.07 -1.58 -18.18
C TYR A 59 8.93 -1.03 -17.04
N GLN A 60 8.48 0.08 -16.46
CA GLN A 60 9.10 0.71 -15.31
C GLN A 60 8.78 -0.02 -14.00
N GLY A 61 8.03 -1.13 -13.99
CA GLY A 61 7.61 -1.80 -12.75
C GLY A 61 6.38 -1.16 -12.10
N VAL A 62 6.16 -1.42 -10.82
CA VAL A 62 4.99 -0.95 -10.05
C VAL A 62 4.88 0.58 -10.04
N GLN A 63 6.00 1.29 -9.95
CA GLN A 63 6.06 2.75 -10.00
C GLN A 63 5.45 3.35 -11.27
N GLY A 64 5.39 2.58 -12.37
CA GLY A 64 4.76 2.98 -13.63
C GLY A 64 3.24 3.03 -13.59
N PHE A 65 2.59 2.51 -12.56
CA PHE A 65 1.16 2.74 -12.35
C PHE A 65 0.91 4.19 -11.91
N PRO A 66 -0.22 4.80 -12.32
CA PRO A 66 -0.55 6.16 -11.91
C PRO A 66 -0.76 6.25 -10.40
N THR A 67 -0.34 7.35 -9.79
CA THR A 67 -0.62 7.63 -8.38
C THR A 67 -2.04 8.17 -8.23
N ASN A 68 -2.77 7.72 -7.20
CA ASN A 68 -4.10 8.25 -6.87
C ASN A 68 -3.97 9.62 -6.17
N VAL A 69 -3.88 10.68 -6.96
CA VAL A 69 -3.71 12.05 -6.46
C VAL A 69 -4.90 12.51 -5.61
N THR A 70 -6.12 12.08 -5.95
CA THR A 70 -7.32 12.41 -5.16
C THR A 70 -7.24 11.82 -3.75
N LEU A 71 -6.81 10.56 -3.64
CA LEU A 71 -6.59 9.90 -2.35
C LEU A 71 -5.45 10.57 -1.57
N GLN A 72 -4.37 10.99 -2.23
CA GLN A 72 -3.31 11.77 -1.57
C GLN A 72 -3.83 13.07 -0.96
N ARG A 73 -4.66 13.82 -1.70
CA ARG A 73 -5.28 15.05 -1.18
C ARG A 73 -6.19 14.78 0.02
N PHE A 74 -6.93 13.67 0.03
CA PHE A 74 -7.74 13.31 1.18
C PHE A 74 -6.90 12.93 2.40
N LEU A 75 -5.76 12.26 2.22
CA LEU A 75 -4.81 11.98 3.30
C LEU A 75 -4.27 13.29 3.91
N GLU A 76 -3.87 14.23 3.05
CA GLU A 76 -3.37 15.55 3.46
C GLU A 76 -4.44 16.35 4.23
N LEU A 77 -5.63 16.50 3.66
CA LEU A 77 -6.75 17.21 4.31
C LEU A 77 -7.12 16.59 5.65
N HIS A 78 -7.07 15.26 5.75
CA HIS A 78 -7.38 14.60 7.01
C HIS A 78 -6.36 14.94 8.10
N ILE A 79 -5.07 15.01 7.76
CA ILE A 79 -4.00 15.44 8.68
C ILE A 79 -4.25 16.89 9.13
N GLU A 80 -4.62 17.77 8.22
CA GLU A 80 -4.93 19.18 8.53
C GLU A 80 -6.13 19.33 9.48
N ILE A 81 -7.17 18.52 9.29
CA ILE A 81 -8.41 18.60 10.09
C ILE A 81 -8.21 17.99 11.49
N THR A 82 -7.52 16.86 11.59
CA THR A 82 -7.40 16.11 12.85
C THR A 82 -6.15 16.47 13.66
N GLY A 83 -5.12 17.01 12.99
CA GLY A 83 -3.78 17.16 13.58
C GLY A 83 -3.04 15.83 13.78
N GLU A 84 -3.60 14.70 13.36
CA GLU A 84 -3.00 13.38 13.50
C GLU A 84 -2.00 13.14 12.37
N LEU A 85 -0.71 13.15 12.73
CA LEU A 85 0.37 12.80 11.82
C LEU A 85 0.38 11.28 11.57
N PRO A 86 0.70 10.82 10.34
CA PRO A 86 0.89 9.40 10.08
C PRO A 86 2.05 8.86 10.92
N ASP A 87 1.83 7.75 11.65
CA ASP A 87 2.86 7.09 12.45
C ASP A 87 4.03 6.67 11.54
N PRO A 88 5.25 7.19 11.76
CA PRO A 88 6.41 6.88 10.93
C PRO A 88 6.87 5.42 11.03
N THR A 89 6.43 4.68 12.05
CA THR A 89 6.82 3.28 12.32
C THR A 89 5.80 2.23 11.92
N SER A 90 4.60 2.65 11.54
CA SER A 90 3.45 1.80 11.18
C SER A 90 3.71 0.74 10.09
N GLY A 91 4.73 0.92 9.24
CA GLY A 91 5.18 -0.06 8.24
C GLY A 91 6.40 -0.92 8.61
N GLN A 92 7.07 -0.69 9.75
CA GLN A 92 8.31 -1.39 10.12
C GLN A 92 8.09 -2.57 11.10
N VAL A 93 6.98 -2.59 11.82
CA VAL A 93 6.75 -3.54 12.93
C VAL A 93 6.64 -5.00 12.45
N GLN A 94 6.16 -5.22 11.22
CA GLN A 94 5.97 -6.58 10.69
C GLN A 94 7.27 -7.30 10.30
N PHE A 95 8.34 -6.56 9.99
CA PHE A 95 9.65 -7.16 9.66
C PHE A 95 10.47 -7.54 10.91
N ILE A 96 10.28 -6.86 12.05
CA ILE A 96 11.08 -7.11 13.26
C ILE A 96 10.59 -8.35 14.02
N LEU A 97 9.32 -8.72 13.90
CA LEU A 97 8.75 -9.90 14.57
C LEU A 97 9.07 -11.23 13.87
N SER A 98 9.55 -11.23 12.62
CA SER A 98 10.02 -12.44 11.92
C SER A 98 11.47 -12.81 12.23
N SER A 99 12.27 -11.89 12.79
CA SER A 99 13.73 -12.08 12.95
C SER A 99 14.17 -12.37 14.38
N LYS A 100 13.24 -12.47 15.34
CA LYS A 100 13.55 -12.81 16.73
C LYS A 100 13.11 -14.24 17.08
N ASN A 101 13.62 -15.24 16.37
CA ASN A 101 13.57 -16.64 16.82
C ASN A 101 14.67 -17.54 16.23
N PHE A 102 15.93 -17.12 16.37
CA PHE A 102 17.01 -18.10 16.48
C PHE A 102 18.10 -17.56 17.43
N LYS A 103 17.92 -17.85 18.72
CA LYS A 103 19.02 -17.89 19.68
C LYS A 103 19.63 -19.29 19.60
N THR A 104 20.97 -19.34 19.68
CA THR A 104 21.80 -20.44 20.19
C THR A 104 21.72 -21.77 19.43
N PHE A 105 22.76 -22.13 18.66
CA PHE A 105 23.96 -22.87 19.06
C PHE A 105 25.04 -22.67 17.99
#